data_AF-A0A7V3U2X9-F1
#
_entry.id   AF-A0A7V3U2X9-F1
#
_cell.length_a   1.000
_cell.length_b   1.000
_cell.length_c   1.000
_cell.angle_alpha   90.00
_cell.angle_beta   90.00
_cell.angle_gamma   90.00
#
_symmetry.space_group_name_H-M   'P 1'
#
loop_
_entity.id
_entity.type
_entity.pdbx_description
1 polymer ?
#
loop_
_entity_poly.entity_id
_entity_poly.type
_entity_poly.pdbx_seq_one_letter_code
_entity_poly.pdbx_strand_id
1 'polypeptide(L)'
;AVKLSLDEDRLILSVNAPDSGAAEEELAVAYGDDPLEIGFNAKYLLEIASQVDRENAVFMFNSSGDPTLMREGNDTSAVYVVMPMRV
;
A
#
# COMPACT_ATOMS: atom_id res chain seq x y z
N ALA A 1 -9.37 5.68 6.67
CA ALA A 1 -8.02 5.21 6.36
C ALA A 1 -8.14 3.85 5.67
N VAL A 2 -7.18 3.47 4.84
CA VAL A 2 -7.18 2.17 4.16
C VAL A 2 -6.16 1.29 4.87
N LYS A 3 -6.57 0.09 5.27
CA LYS A 3 -5.69 -0.93 5.80
C LYS A 3 -5.29 -1.88 4.68
N LEU A 4 -3.99 -2.09 4.52
CA LEU A 4 -3.39 -3.10 3.66
C LEU A 4 -3.07 -4.31 4.53
N SER A 5 -3.55 -5.48 4.13
CA SER A 5 -3.21 -6.76 4.76
C SER A 5 -2.51 -7.62 3.72
N LEU A 6 -1.21 -7.80 3.88
CA LEU A 6 -0.33 -8.54 2.98
C LEU A 6 -0.14 -9.97 3.48
N ASP A 7 -0.23 -10.91 2.55
CA ASP A 7 -0.04 -12.34 2.75
C ASP A 7 0.59 -12.92 1.47
N GLU A 8 1.00 -14.20 1.48
CA GLU A 8 1.66 -14.83 0.34
C GLU A 8 0.84 -14.63 -0.96
N ASP A 9 1.46 -13.96 -1.93
CA ASP A 9 0.90 -13.57 -3.23
C ASP A 9 -0.40 -12.72 -3.20
N ARG A 10 -0.76 -12.14 -2.06
CA ARG A 10 -2.06 -11.52 -1.84
C ARG A 10 -2.00 -10.22 -1.05
N LEU A 11 -2.81 -9.24 -1.49
CA LEU A 11 -3.07 -7.99 -0.78
C LEU A 11 -4.57 -7.78 -0.62
N ILE A 12 -5.01 -7.55 0.62
CA ILE A 12 -6.37 -7.13 0.94
C ILE A 12 -6.38 -5.66 1.33
N LEU A 13 -7.12 -4.85 0.59
CA LEU A 13 -7.41 -3.45 0.91
C LEU A 13 -8.75 -3.38 1.62
N SER A 14 -8.77 -2.83 2.84
CA SER A 14 -10.01 -2.64 3.59
C SER A 14 -10.16 -1.21 4.09
N VAL A 15 -11.40 -0.73 4.09
CA VAL A 15 -11.77 0.59 4.56
C VAL A 15 -13.00 0.45 5.44
N ASN A 16 -13.00 1.12 6.59
CA ASN A 16 -14.17 1.24 7.43
C ASN A 16 -14.43 2.72 7.70
N ALA A 17 -15.55 3.23 7.21
CA ALA A 17 -15.98 4.60 7.35
C ALA A 17 -17.34 4.64 8.08
N PRO A 18 -17.48 5.38 9.20
CA PRO A 18 -18.72 5.42 9.98
C PRO A 18 -19.97 5.74 9.16
N ASP A 19 -19.84 6.64 8.19
CA ASP A 19 -20.97 7.18 7.43
C ASP A 19 -21.22 6.43 6.10
N SER A 20 -20.23 5.68 5.62
CA SER A 20 -20.24 5.05 4.29
C SER A 20 -20.12 3.52 4.32
N GLY A 21 -19.97 2.93 5.51
CA GLY A 21 -19.86 1.50 5.71
C GLY A 21 -18.44 0.95 5.54
N ALA A 22 -18.36 -0.36 5.32
CA ALA A 22 -17.11 -1.07 5.09
C ALA A 22 -16.96 -1.47 3.61
N ALA A 23 -15.73 -1.44 3.12
CA ALA A 23 -15.36 -1.93 1.80
C ALA A 23 -14.10 -2.78 1.91
N GLU A 24 -14.03 -3.82 1.09
CA GLU A 24 -12.90 -4.75 1.01
C GLU A 24 -12.65 -5.13 -0.45
N GLU A 25 -11.39 -5.11 -0.87
CA GLU A 25 -10.95 -5.48 -2.21
C GLU A 25 -9.70 -6.35 -2.11
N GLU A 26 -9.60 -7.38 -2.96
CA GLU A 26 -8.47 -8.32 -2.99
C GLU A 26 -7.69 -8.18 -4.30
N LEU A 27 -6.36 -8.16 -4.19
CA LEU A 27 -5.44 -7.99 -5.30
C LEU A 27 -4.35 -9.07 -5.23
N ALA A 28 -4.03 -9.67 -6.39
CA ALA A 28 -2.84 -10.49 -6.53
C ALA A 28 -1.60 -9.58 -6.61
N VAL A 29 -0.59 -9.88 -5.79
CA VAL A 29 0.67 -9.12 -5.71
C VAL A 29 1.84 -10.08 -5.60
N ALA A 30 3.05 -9.66 -5.97
CA ALA A 30 4.25 -10.46 -5.71
C ALA A 30 4.75 -10.16 -4.28
N TYR A 31 4.32 -10.96 -3.30
CA TYR A 31 4.70 -10.81 -1.89
C TYR A 31 5.01 -12.18 -1.28
N GLY A 32 6.18 -12.30 -0.64
CA GLY A 32 6.66 -13.57 -0.07
C GLY A 32 7.35 -13.43 1.28
N ASP A 33 7.14 -12.30 1.97
CA ASP A 33 7.62 -12.08 3.34
C ASP A 33 6.53 -12.45 4.36
N ASP A 34 6.85 -12.32 5.66
CA ASP A 34 5.90 -12.57 6.74
C ASP A 34 4.66 -11.65 6.63
N PRO A 35 3.44 -12.14 6.97
CA PRO A 35 2.23 -11.33 6.88
C PRO A 35 2.34 -9.98 7.58
N LEU A 36 1.89 -8.93 6.89
CA LEU A 36 2.01 -7.54 7.33
C LEU A 36 0.68 -6.80 7.22
N GLU A 37 0.25 -6.17 8.32
CA GLU A 37 -0.83 -5.19 8.30
C GLU A 37 -0.29 -3.78 8.48
N ILE A 38 -0.67 -2.88 7.58
CA ILE A 38 -0.24 -1.48 7.62
C ILE A 38 -1.34 -0.54 7.11
N GLY A 39 -1.51 0.60 7.77
CA GLY A 39 -2.53 1.58 7.46
C GLY A 39 -1.99 2.78 6.70
N PHE A 40 -2.74 3.29 5.73
CA PHE A 40 -2.40 4.52 5.01
C PHE A 40 -3.59 5.45 4.81
N ASN A 41 -3.26 6.71 4.51
CA ASN A 41 -4.23 7.63 3.93
C ASN A 41 -4.48 7.25 2.47
N ALA A 42 -5.74 6.97 2.12
CA ALA A 42 -6.15 6.61 0.76
C ALA A 42 -5.71 7.64 -0.29
N LYS A 43 -5.75 8.94 0.08
CA LYS A 43 -5.41 10.03 -0.84
C LYS A 43 -3.96 9.96 -1.29
N TYR A 44 -3.04 9.62 -0.38
CA TYR A 44 -1.62 9.51 -0.72
C TYR A 44 -1.35 8.30 -1.61
N LEU A 45 -2.01 7.17 -1.36
CA LEU A 45 -1.89 6.00 -2.23
C LEU A 45 -2.40 6.28 -3.64
N LEU A 46 -3.52 7.02 -3.77
CA LEU A 46 -4.07 7.43 -5.07
C LEU A 46 -3.14 8.41 -5.81
N GLU A 47 -2.58 9.38 -5.10
CA GLU A 47 -1.61 10.32 -5.67
C GLU A 47 -0.36 9.61 -6.17
N ILE A 48 0.17 8.65 -5.40
CA ILE A 48 1.33 7.85 -5.82
C ILE A 48 0.97 6.97 -7.02
N ALA A 49 -0.18 6.28 -6.98
CA ALA A 49 -0.64 5.44 -8.06
C ALA A 49 -0.83 6.23 -9.38
N SER A 50 -1.24 7.50 -9.31
CA SER A 50 -1.38 8.34 -10.50
C SER A 50 -0.05 8.79 -11.11
N GLN A 51 1.09 8.56 -10.44
CA GLN A 51 2.43 8.84 -10.98
C GLN A 51 3.08 7.62 -11.63
N VAL A 52 2.45 6.44 -11.56
CA VAL A 52 2.97 5.20 -12.14
C VAL A 52 2.49 5.10 -13.58
N ASP A 53 3.41 5.27 -14.53
CA ASP A 53 3.08 5.39 -15.96
C ASP A 53 3.29 4.09 -16.76
N ARG A 54 4.22 3.21 -16.37
CA ARG A 54 4.79 2.21 -17.30
C ARG A 54 4.79 0.75 -16.88
N GLU A 55 4.85 0.41 -15.58
CA GLU A 55 4.98 -1.00 -15.16
C GLU A 55 4.21 -1.35 -13.88
N ASN A 56 4.94 -1.44 -12.76
CA ASN A 56 4.43 -1.93 -11.49
C ASN A 56 4.86 -0.98 -10.38
N ALA A 57 3.99 -0.73 -9.41
CA ALA A 57 4.39 -0.04 -8.19
C ALA A 57 5.08 -1.03 -7.24
N VAL A 58 6.32 -0.75 -6.86
CA VAL A 58 7.05 -1.56 -5.89
C VAL A 58 7.01 -0.84 -4.55
N PHE A 59 6.31 -1.44 -3.59
CA PHE A 59 6.26 -0.98 -2.20
C PHE A 59 7.29 -1.76 -1.39
N MET A 60 8.14 -1.03 -0.67
CA MET A 60 9.15 -1.59 0.23
C MET A 60 8.75 -1.26 1.65
N PHE A 61 8.45 -2.31 2.42
CA PHE A 61 8.01 -2.23 3.81
C PHE A 61 9.14 -2.65 4.75
N ASN A 62 9.12 -2.14 5.97
CA ASN A 62 10.03 -2.58 7.05
C ASN A 62 9.23 -3.11 8.24
N SER A 63 8.35 -2.28 8.80
CA SER A 63 7.37 -2.67 9.81
C SER A 63 6.11 -1.82 9.70
N SER A 64 5.04 -2.20 10.41
CA SER A 64 3.76 -1.49 10.38
C SER A 64 3.81 -0.04 10.90
N GLY A 65 4.86 0.33 11.61
CA GLY A 65 5.09 1.70 12.11
C GLY A 65 6.09 2.52 11.31
N ASP A 66 6.81 1.90 10.38
CA ASP A 66 7.90 2.55 9.66
C ASP A 66 7.44 3.20 8.35
N PRO A 67 8.13 4.26 7.89
CA PRO A 67 7.89 4.82 6.57
C PRO A 67 7.97 3.75 5.48
N THR A 68 7.02 3.79 4.56
CA THR A 68 7.02 2.92 3.38
C THR A 68 7.55 3.69 2.19
N LEU A 69 8.44 3.03 1.45
CA LEU A 69 9.02 3.58 0.24
C LEU A 69 8.31 2.98 -0.97
N MET A 70 7.99 3.80 -1.96
CA MET A 70 7.43 3.37 -3.22
C MET A 70 8.29 3.87 -4.39
N ARG A 71 8.48 3.00 -5.38
CA ARG A 71 9.11 3.33 -6.67
C ARG A 71 8.36 2.69 -7.84
N GLU A 72 8.58 3.21 -9.04
CA GLU A 72 8.08 2.62 -10.27
C GLU A 72 9.05 1.55 -10.79
N GLY A 73 8.63 0.29 -10.76
CA GLY A 73 9.39 -0.86 -11.25
C GLY A 73 10.81 -0.90 -10.69
N ASN A 74 11.78 -0.85 -11.60
CA ASN A 74 13.21 -0.79 -11.30
C ASN A 74 13.81 0.63 -11.41
N ASP A 75 12.99 1.66 -11.68
CA ASP A 75 13.47 3.03 -11.71
C ASP A 75 13.76 3.53 -10.30
N THR A 76 14.97 4.04 -10.10
CA THR A 76 15.43 4.62 -8.83
C THR A 76 15.53 6.14 -8.89
N SER A 77 15.11 6.76 -9.99
CA SER A 77 15.17 8.22 -10.20
C SER A 77 14.07 8.96 -9.43
N ALA A 78 12.92 8.31 -9.21
CA ALA A 78 11.79 8.82 -8.45
C ALA A 78 11.47 7.88 -7.27
N VAL A 79 11.49 8.45 -6.07
CA VAL A 79 11.22 7.74 -4.82
C VAL A 79 10.16 8.49 -4.04
N TYR A 80 9.10 7.79 -3.68
CA TYR A 80 8.02 8.31 -2.85
C TYR A 80 8.15 7.72 -1.46
N VAL A 81 7.94 8.54 -0.44
CA VAL A 81 7.91 8.10 0.96
C VAL A 81 6.55 8.44 1.53
N VAL A 82 5.87 7.44 2.07
CA VAL A 82 4.58 7.58 2.73
C VAL A 82 4.65 7.09 4.16
N MET A 83 4.13 7.90 5.08
CA MET A 83 4.08 7.56 6.49
C MET A 83 2.84 6.69 6.77
N PRO A 84 2.98 5.59 7.54
CA PRO A 84 1.84 4.82 7.94
C PRO A 84 0.98 5.58 8.95
N MET A 85 -0.28 5.20 8.99
CA MET A 85 -1.25 5.64 9.99
C MET A 85 -1.67 4.43 10.82
N ARG A 86 -1.93 4.64 12.10
CA ARG A 86 -2.64 3.65 12.90
C ARG A 86 -4.07 3.51 12.36
N VAL A 87 -4.49 2.29 12.08
CA VAL A 87 -5.80 1.90 11.55
C VAL A 87 -6.51 0.96 12.50
#